data_AF-A0A374VCC7-F1
#
_entry.id   AF-A0A374VCC7-F1
#
_cell.length_a   1.000
_cell.length_b   1.000
_cell.length_c   1.000
_cell.angle_alpha   90.00
_cell.angle_beta   90.00
_cell.angle_gamma   90.00
#
_symmetry.space_group_name_H-M   'P 1'
#
loop_
_entity.id
_entity.type
_entity.pdbx_description
1 polymer ?
#
loop_
_entity_poly.entity_id
_entity_poly.type
_entity_poly.pdbx_seq_one_letter_code
_entity_poly.pdbx_strand_id
1 'polypeptide(L)'
;MENLNTALLLMVVGMATVFAILLIVIYMGKGLIALVNKYVPEEVVPAKAVGNAPAPIPGNILAAISAAVTVVTQGKGKVAKVEKIK
;
A
#
# COMPACT_ATOMS: atom_id res chain seq x y z
N MET A 1 -12.12 -32.80 -45.05
CA MET A 1 -10.82 -32.52 -44.41
C MET A 1 -10.56 -31.03 -44.24
N GLU A 2 -11.02 -30.15 -45.14
CA GLU A 2 -10.80 -28.69 -45.03
C GLU A 2 -11.41 -28.06 -43.76
N ASN A 3 -12.64 -28.43 -43.38
CA ASN A 3 -13.33 -27.85 -42.21
C ASN A 3 -12.64 -28.13 -40.87
N LEU A 4 -11.92 -29.26 -40.75
CA LEU A 4 -11.20 -29.60 -39.52
C LEU A 4 -9.95 -28.73 -39.35
N ASN A 5 -9.25 -28.44 -40.45
CA ASN A 5 -8.11 -27.53 -40.44
C ASN A 5 -8.55 -26.10 -40.08
N THR A 6 -9.65 -25.63 -40.68
CA THR A 6 -10.25 -24.33 -40.33
C THR A 6 -10.68 -24.26 -38.87
N ALA A 7 -11.32 -25.30 -38.33
CA ALA A 7 -11.72 -25.35 -36.93
C ALA A 7 -10.50 -25.29 -35.97
N LEU A 8 -9.43 -26.02 -36.29
CA LEU A 8 -8.22 -26.06 -35.48
C LEU A 8 -7.48 -24.71 -35.53
N LEU A 9 -7.47 -24.07 -36.71
CA LEU A 9 -6.91 -22.71 -36.88
C LEU A 9 -7.69 -21.67 -36.08
N LEU A 10 -9.02 -21.69 -36.13
CA LEU A 10 -9.87 -20.77 -35.35
C LEU A 10 -9.69 -20.96 -33.84
N MET A 11 -9.49 -22.20 -33.37
CA MET A 11 -9.21 -22.48 -31.97
C MET A 11 -7.89 -21.86 -31.50
N VAL A 12 -6.82 -22.05 -32.29
CA VAL A 12 -5.49 -21.48 -31.97
C VAL A 12 -5.53 -19.97 -32.03
N VAL A 13 -6.16 -19.38 -33.05
CA VAL A 13 -6.32 -17.92 -33.17
C VAL A 13 -7.10 -17.36 -31.99
N GLY A 14 -8.21 -18.01 -31.60
CA GLY A 14 -9.00 -17.60 -30.44
C GLY A 14 -8.19 -17.61 -29.14
N MET A 15 -7.45 -18.69 -28.87
CA MET A 15 -6.62 -18.77 -27.66
C MET A 15 -5.45 -17.78 -27.69
N ALA A 16 -4.76 -17.66 -28.83
CA ALA A 16 -3.62 -16.76 -28.97
C ALA A 16 -4.02 -15.28 -28.83
N THR A 17 -5.15 -14.89 -29.41
CA THR A 17 -5.66 -13.51 -29.30
C THR A 17 -6.09 -13.17 -27.88
N VAL A 18 -6.81 -14.07 -27.21
CA VAL A 18 -7.17 -13.90 -25.79
C VAL A 18 -5.90 -13.78 -24.93
N PHE A 19 -4.92 -14.65 -25.13
CA PHE A 19 -3.67 -14.62 -24.38
C PHE A 19 -2.88 -13.32 -24.60
N ALA A 20 -2.78 -12.86 -25.85
CA ALA A 20 -2.11 -11.60 -26.19
C ALA A 20 -2.78 -10.39 -25.53
N ILE A 21 -4.11 -10.30 -25.56
CA ILE A 21 -4.85 -9.20 -24.93
C ILE A 21 -4.63 -9.21 -23.41
N LEU A 22 -4.70 -10.38 -22.77
CA LEU A 22 -4.45 -10.49 -21.32
C LEU A 22 -3.05 -10.01 -20.95
N LEU A 23 -2.02 -10.40 -21.70
CA LEU A 23 -0.66 -9.92 -21.46
C LEU A 23 -0.58 -8.39 -21.58
N ILE A 24 -1.14 -7.81 -22.64
CA ILE A 24 -1.15 -6.36 -22.85
C ILE A 24 -1.83 -5.66 -21.67
N VAL A 25 -3.01 -6.10 -21.26
CA VAL A 25 -3.77 -5.49 -20.16
C VAL A 25 -2.98 -5.57 -18.84
N ILE A 26 -2.31 -6.69 -18.56
CA ILE A 26 -1.48 -6.84 -17.36
C ILE A 26 -0.31 -5.85 -17.37
N TYR A 27 0.45 -5.76 -18.47
CA TYR A 27 1.58 -4.84 -18.54
C TYR A 27 1.14 -3.37 -18.51
N MET A 28 0.05 -3.05 -19.19
CA MET A 28 -0.53 -1.70 -19.18
C MET A 28 -1.05 -1.33 -17.79
N GLY A 29 -1.69 -2.27 -17.08
CA GLY A 29 -2.14 -2.10 -15.71
C GLY A 29 -0.98 -1.87 -14.73
N LYS A 30 0.11 -2.65 -14.85
CA LYS A 30 1.32 -2.42 -14.04
C LYS A 30 1.94 -1.04 -14.29
N GLY A 31 1.93 -0.57 -15.54
CA GLY A 31 2.38 0.77 -15.90
C GLY A 31 1.51 1.86 -15.27
N LEU A 32 0.18 1.72 -15.33
CA LEU A 32 -0.76 2.64 -14.68
C LEU A 32 -0.56 2.66 -13.16
N ILE A 33 -0.39 1.51 -12.52
CA ILE A 33 -0.14 1.43 -11.07
C ILE A 33 1.16 2.16 -10.72
N ALA A 34 2.24 1.93 -11.48
CA ALA A 34 3.50 2.64 -11.25
C ALA A 34 3.39 4.16 -11.46
N LEU A 35 2.58 4.57 -12.43
CA LEU A 35 2.31 5.98 -12.72
C LEU A 35 1.51 6.62 -11.57
N VAL A 36 0.40 6.01 -11.18
CA VAL A 36 -0.42 6.50 -10.07
C VAL A 36 0.40 6.55 -8.78
N ASN A 37 1.15 5.51 -8.44
CA ASN A 37 2.03 5.50 -7.24
C ASN A 37 3.11 6.59 -7.26
N LYS A 38 3.51 7.09 -8.44
CA LYS A 38 4.50 8.17 -8.57
C LYS A 38 3.85 9.57 -8.48
N TYR A 39 2.66 9.74 -9.04
CA TYR A 39 1.99 11.06 -9.13
C TYR A 39 1.03 11.34 -7.98
N VAL A 40 0.36 10.32 -7.48
CA VAL A 40 -0.36 10.31 -6.22
C VAL A 40 0.31 9.21 -5.42
N PRO A 41 1.47 9.50 -4.80
CA PRO A 41 1.96 8.62 -3.76
C PRO A 41 0.83 8.54 -2.75
N GLU A 42 0.06 7.45 -2.82
CA GLU A 42 -0.70 6.98 -1.69
C GLU A 42 0.29 7.14 -0.54
N GLU A 43 -0.09 7.90 0.49
CA GLU A 43 0.68 7.91 1.72
C GLU A 43 0.86 6.44 2.03
N VAL A 44 2.06 5.95 1.77
CA VAL A 44 2.50 4.64 2.19
C VAL A 44 2.46 4.80 3.69
N VAL A 45 1.27 4.59 4.28
CA VAL A 45 1.16 3.87 5.53
C VAL A 45 1.90 2.60 5.19
N PRO A 46 3.20 2.54 5.49
CA PRO A 46 4.05 1.54 4.94
C PRO A 46 3.41 0.25 5.39
N ALA A 47 3.00 -0.60 4.44
CA ALA A 47 2.48 -1.92 4.71
C ALA A 47 3.41 -2.51 5.76
N LYS A 48 2.90 -2.59 7.01
CA LYS A 48 3.68 -2.78 8.24
C LYS A 48 5.13 -3.14 7.92
N ALA A 49 5.99 -2.14 7.85
CA ALA A 49 7.41 -2.38 8.06
C ALA A 49 7.47 -2.92 9.49
N VAL A 50 7.39 -4.24 9.61
CA VAL A 50 7.80 -4.97 10.82
C VAL A 50 9.30 -4.72 10.89
N GLY A 51 9.67 -3.58 11.47
CA GLY A 51 11.04 -3.08 11.53
C GLY A 51 11.25 -1.69 10.94
N ASN A 52 10.50 -0.67 11.42
CA ASN A 52 11.05 0.65 11.80
C ASN A 52 10.01 1.68 12.28
N ALA A 53 8.79 1.28 12.63
CA ALA A 53 7.96 2.14 13.48
C ALA A 53 8.75 2.44 14.77
N PRO A 54 8.84 3.70 15.24
CA PRO A 54 9.31 3.97 16.60
C PRO A 54 8.54 3.04 17.51
N ALA A 55 9.25 2.20 18.27
CA ALA A 55 8.62 1.23 19.16
C ALA A 55 7.45 1.91 19.88
N PRO A 56 6.22 1.36 19.81
CA PRO A 56 5.06 1.97 20.41
C PRO A 56 5.41 2.43 21.82
N ILE A 57 5.22 3.72 22.11
CA ILE A 57 5.52 4.26 23.43
C ILE A 57 4.63 3.45 24.40
N PRO A 58 5.22 2.71 25.35
CA PRO A 58 4.45 1.91 26.30
C PRO A 58 3.39 2.79 26.96
N GLY A 59 2.16 2.28 27.09
CA GLY A 59 1.02 3.05 27.64
C GLY A 59 1.33 3.68 29.00
N ASN A 60 2.16 3.01 29.80
CA ASN A 60 2.63 3.49 31.10
C ASN A 60 3.48 4.77 30.99
N ILE A 61 4.30 4.91 29.94
CA ILE A 61 5.12 6.10 29.70
C ILE A 61 4.22 7.26 29.22
N LEU A 62 3.28 6.99 28.31
CA LEU A 62 2.34 8.01 27.85
C LEU A 62 1.46 8.54 28.99
N ALA A 63 1.00 7.65 29.88
CA ALA A 63 0.24 8.02 31.06
C ALA A 63 1.07 8.88 32.02
N ALA A 64 2.33 8.51 32.27
CA ALA A 64 3.23 9.29 33.12
C ALA A 64 3.48 10.69 32.54
N ILE A 65 3.69 10.82 31.23
CA ILE A 65 3.87 12.12 30.55
C ILE A 65 2.59 12.96 30.66
N SER A 66 1.42 12.37 30.40
CA SER A 66 0.14 13.08 30.53
C SER A 66 -0.10 13.57 31.96
N ALA A 67 0.22 12.75 32.97
CA ALA A 67 0.11 13.13 34.36
C ALA A 67 1.07 14.27 34.71
N ALA A 68 2.34 14.18 34.30
CA ALA A 68 3.33 15.23 34.51
C ALA A 68 2.92 16.55 33.86
N VAL A 69 2.43 16.53 32.61
CA VAL A 69 1.93 17.72 31.91
C VAL A 69 0.72 18.29 32.63
N THR A 70 -0.20 17.45 33.11
CA THR A 70 -1.36 17.90 33.89
C THR A 70 -0.94 18.61 35.18
N VAL A 71 0.04 18.07 35.92
CA VAL A 71 0.56 18.67 37.16
C VAL A 71 1.25 20.00 36.89
N VAL A 72 2.15 20.05 35.89
CA VAL A 72 2.93 21.26 35.57
C VAL A 72 2.05 22.36 34.99
N THR A 73 1.06 22.00 34.17
CA THR A 73 0.16 22.97 33.52
C THR A 73 -1.11 23.25 34.31
N GLN A 74 -1.22 22.73 35.55
CA GLN A 74 -2.42 22.84 36.39
C GLN A 74 -3.71 22.45 35.63
N GLY A 75 -3.63 21.41 34.82
CA GLY A 75 -4.75 20.88 34.03
C GLY A 75 -5.08 21.64 32.74
N LYS A 76 -4.29 22.66 32.35
CA LYS A 76 -4.55 23.45 31.13
C LYS A 76 -3.90 22.89 29.87
N GLY A 77 -2.83 22.11 30.01
CA GLY A 77 -2.09 21.52 28.89
C GLY A 77 -2.57 20.11 28.54
N LYS A 78 -2.49 19.76 27.25
CA LYS A 78 -2.75 18.41 26.74
C LYS A 78 -1.58 17.94 25.87
N VAL A 79 -1.28 16.65 25.93
CA VAL A 79 -0.24 16.02 25.11
C VAL A 79 -0.83 15.77 23.72
N ALA A 80 -0.38 16.53 22.72
CA ALA A 80 -0.85 16.39 21.33
C ALA A 80 -0.04 15.36 20.52
N LYS A 81 1.27 15.27 20.78
CA LYS A 81 2.19 14.38 20.06
C LYS A 81 3.39 14.06 20.95
N VAL A 82 3.85 12.81 20.95
CA VAL A 82 5.09 12.40 21.62
C VAL A 82 5.99 11.74 20.60
N GLU A 83 7.17 12.32 20.39
CA GLU A 83 8.19 11.80 19.48
C GLU A 83 9.51 11.70 20.22
N LYS A 84 10.32 10.69 19.87
CA LYS A 84 11.69 10.58 20.38
C LYS A 84 12.54 11.61 19.65
N ILE A 85 13.20 12.48 20.41
CA ILE A 85 14.25 13.33 19.87
C ILE A 85 15.44 12.41 19.54
N LYS A 86 15.99 12.57 18.33
CA LYS A 86 17.14 11.82 17.84
C LYS A 86 18.44 12.30 18.48
#